data_AF-A0A382LQR5-F1
#
_entry.id   AF-A0A382LQR5-F1
#
_cell.length_a   1.000
_cell.length_b   1.000
_cell.length_c   1.000
_cell.angle_alpha   90.00
_cell.angle_beta   90.00
_cell.angle_gamma   90.00
#
_symmetry.space_group_name_H-M   'P 1'
#
loop_
_entity.id
_entity.type
_entity.pdbx_description
1 polymer ?
#
loop_
_entity_poly.entity_id
_entity_poly.type
_entity_poly.pdbx_seq_one_letter_code
_entity_poly.pdbx_strand_id
1 'polypeptide(L)'
;MNSIVIGSGFGGIAAALRLKAKGHDVTLIEKHQDLGGRARVFKKNGFTFDRGPTVITAPYLINELFDAFQKNRKTKLGPCDYYRDYIYVQDVVEGIIRSIDIKDSYTINLGNGSYIKVKDFVAMFWNNLGGANNMLEFGSKAMLKNEPDQPKSFADLTRLDKLTNWKPSYSLEEGIQSTIEVLYSEKGK
;
A
#
# COMPACT_ATOMS: atom_id res chain seq x y z
N MET A 1 -10.78 -18.37 33.60
CA MET A 1 -11.23 -19.31 32.55
C MET A 1 -10.09 -19.57 31.59
N ASN A 2 -9.93 -20.81 31.11
CA ASN A 2 -8.94 -21.12 30.09
C ASN A 2 -9.52 -20.84 28.70
N SER A 3 -8.76 -20.21 27.82
CA SER A 3 -9.21 -19.82 26.48
C SER A 3 -8.13 -20.12 25.44
N ILE A 4 -8.53 -20.69 24.32
CA ILE A 4 -7.63 -21.00 23.21
C ILE A 4 -7.98 -20.11 22.03
N VAL A 5 -6.98 -19.43 21.48
CA VAL A 5 -7.10 -18.62 20.25
C VAL A 5 -6.28 -19.27 19.16
N ILE A 6 -6.89 -19.55 18.01
CA ILE A 6 -6.25 -20.22 16.87
C ILE A 6 -6.00 -19.20 15.76
N GLY A 7 -4.73 -19.06 15.36
CA GLY A 7 -4.24 -18.11 14.39
C GLY A 7 -3.71 -16.84 15.04
N SER A 8 -2.49 -16.43 14.68
CA SER A 8 -1.79 -15.26 15.21
C SER A 8 -1.74 -14.07 14.23
N GLY A 9 -2.72 -13.98 13.33
CA GLY A 9 -2.95 -12.73 12.58
C GLY A 9 -3.41 -11.60 13.51
N PHE A 10 -3.56 -10.39 12.97
CA PHE A 10 -4.00 -9.21 13.75
C PHE A 10 -5.23 -9.49 14.62
N GLY A 11 -6.28 -10.10 14.06
CA GLY A 11 -7.49 -10.44 14.81
C GLY A 11 -7.25 -11.44 15.94
N GLY A 12 -6.41 -12.46 15.72
CA GLY A 12 -6.13 -13.49 16.72
C GLY A 12 -5.28 -12.98 17.88
N ILE A 13 -4.20 -12.23 17.59
CA ILE A 13 -3.40 -11.59 18.65
C ILE A 13 -4.27 -10.58 19.43
N ALA A 14 -5.06 -9.77 18.73
CA ALA A 14 -5.90 -8.77 19.37
C ALA A 14 -7.03 -9.39 20.21
N ALA A 15 -7.55 -10.56 19.82
CA ALA A 15 -8.50 -11.33 20.63
C ALA A 15 -7.82 -11.95 21.87
N ALA A 16 -6.64 -12.55 21.69
CA ALA A 16 -5.88 -13.17 22.78
C ALA A 16 -5.52 -12.15 23.87
N LEU A 17 -5.05 -10.96 23.48
CA LEU A 17 -4.72 -9.87 24.40
C LEU A 17 -5.94 -9.37 25.17
N ARG A 18 -7.09 -9.18 24.49
CA ARG A 18 -8.33 -8.75 25.15
C ARG A 18 -8.86 -9.79 26.13
N LEU A 19 -8.75 -11.08 25.81
CA LEU A 19 -9.11 -12.17 26.72
C LEU A 19 -8.17 -12.21 27.93
N LYS A 20 -6.86 -12.06 27.72
CA LYS A 20 -5.88 -12.01 28.81
C LYS A 20 -6.13 -10.82 29.74
N ALA A 21 -6.44 -9.65 29.19
CA ALA A 21 -6.80 -8.45 29.95
C ALA A 21 -8.08 -8.63 30.78
N LYS A 22 -9.01 -9.49 30.35
CA LYS A 22 -10.21 -9.88 31.10
C LYS A 22 -9.95 -10.98 32.15
N GLY A 23 -8.69 -11.34 32.41
CA GLY A 23 -8.32 -12.34 33.42
C GLY A 23 -8.47 -13.80 32.96
N HIS A 24 -8.56 -14.05 31.65
CA HIS A 24 -8.52 -15.42 31.14
C HIS A 24 -7.08 -15.92 31.08
N ASP A 25 -6.88 -17.23 31.26
CA ASP A 25 -5.62 -17.87 30.91
C ASP A 25 -5.65 -18.29 29.44
N VAL A 26 -4.82 -17.66 28.62
CA VAL A 26 -4.95 -17.69 27.16
C VAL A 26 -3.79 -18.44 26.53
N THR A 27 -4.11 -19.45 25.72
CA THR A 27 -3.16 -20.12 24.82
C THR A 27 -3.41 -19.66 23.40
N LEU A 28 -2.41 -19.03 22.76
CA LEU A 28 -2.45 -18.65 21.34
C LEU A 28 -1.70 -19.70 20.52
N ILE A 29 -2.36 -20.26 19.51
CA ILE A 29 -1.79 -21.29 18.64
C ILE A 29 -1.62 -20.73 17.23
N GLU A 30 -0.43 -20.89 16.66
CA GLU A 30 -0.10 -20.50 15.29
C GLU A 30 0.49 -21.70 14.55
N LYS A 31 0.13 -21.88 13.27
CA LYS A 31 0.60 -23.02 12.45
C LYS A 31 2.01 -22.80 11.89
N HIS A 32 2.48 -21.56 11.90
CA HIS A 32 3.79 -21.15 11.42
C HIS A 32 4.77 -20.88 12.57
N GLN A 33 6.05 -20.75 12.24
CA GLN A 33 7.11 -20.54 13.23
C GLN A 33 7.12 -19.13 13.81
N ASP A 34 6.36 -18.21 13.22
CA ASP A 34 6.32 -16.79 13.52
C ASP A 34 4.88 -16.24 13.55
N LEU A 35 4.66 -15.25 14.42
CA LEU A 35 3.37 -14.57 14.58
C LEU A 35 3.14 -13.52 13.48
N GLY A 36 1.89 -13.09 13.27
CA GLY A 36 1.56 -11.97 12.38
C GLY A 36 0.62 -12.33 11.22
N GLY A 37 0.33 -13.62 11.00
CA GLY A 37 -0.62 -14.08 10.00
C GLY A 37 -0.28 -13.61 8.57
N ARG A 38 -1.13 -12.74 7.99
CA ARG A 38 -0.84 -12.15 6.67
C ARG A 38 0.27 -11.10 6.75
N ALA A 39 0.47 -10.39 7.85
CA ALA A 39 1.52 -9.37 8.02
C ALA A 39 2.91 -9.91 8.35
N ARG A 40 3.27 -11.07 7.80
CA ARG A 40 4.55 -11.72 8.09
C ARG A 40 5.62 -11.37 7.09
N VAL A 41 6.84 -11.41 7.57
CA VAL A 41 8.03 -11.28 6.76
C VAL A 41 8.65 -12.67 6.60
N PHE A 42 8.93 -13.11 5.37
CA PHE A 42 9.70 -14.33 5.15
C PHE A 42 11.00 -14.03 4.42
N LYS A 43 12.06 -14.76 4.77
CA LYS A 43 13.37 -14.66 4.12
C LYS A 43 13.54 -15.80 3.12
N LYS A 44 13.97 -15.48 1.90
CA LYS A 44 14.29 -16.50 0.87
C LYS A 44 15.44 -16.00 0.01
N ASN A 45 16.45 -16.85 -0.19
CA ASN A 45 17.62 -16.57 -1.04
C ASN A 45 18.36 -15.26 -0.67
N GLY A 46 18.45 -14.94 0.62
CA GLY A 46 19.10 -13.70 1.10
C GLY A 46 18.21 -12.45 1.03
N PHE A 47 16.99 -12.54 0.52
CA PHE A 47 16.04 -11.43 0.45
C PHE A 47 14.94 -11.55 1.50
N THR A 48 14.46 -10.40 1.96
CA THR A 48 13.40 -10.24 2.96
C THR A 48 12.11 -9.79 2.27
N PHE A 49 11.02 -10.55 2.42
CA PHE A 49 9.75 -10.30 1.74
C PHE A 49 8.62 -10.08 2.74
N ASP A 50 7.95 -8.93 2.68
CA ASP A 50 6.74 -8.63 3.46
C ASP A 50 5.49 -9.24 2.80
N ARG A 51 4.61 -9.87 3.59
CA ARG A 51 3.30 -10.41 3.16
C ARG A 51 2.11 -9.58 3.65
N GLY A 52 2.33 -8.53 4.44
CA GLY A 52 1.29 -7.64 4.95
C GLY A 52 0.49 -6.93 3.88
N PRO A 53 -0.56 -6.17 4.26
CA PRO A 53 -1.37 -5.41 3.32
C PRO A 53 -0.43 -4.61 2.41
N THR A 54 -0.38 -5.02 1.15
CA THR A 54 0.58 -4.51 0.19
C THR A 54 0.14 -3.11 -0.22
N VAL A 55 0.53 -2.11 0.56
CA VAL A 55 0.49 -0.70 0.15
C VAL A 55 1.92 -0.27 -0.12
N ILE A 56 2.46 -0.79 -1.23
CA ILE A 56 2.98 0.02 -2.33
C ILE A 56 2.65 -0.81 -3.57
N THR A 57 1.69 -0.36 -4.38
CA THR A 57 1.48 -1.01 -5.68
C THR A 57 2.68 -0.67 -6.55
N ALA A 58 3.58 -1.64 -6.73
CA ALA A 58 4.73 -1.59 -7.65
C ALA A 58 5.83 -0.54 -7.34
N PRO A 59 6.54 -0.62 -6.20
CA PRO A 59 7.74 0.21 -5.97
C PRO A 59 8.81 -0.02 -7.05
N TYR A 60 8.85 -1.21 -7.64
CA TYR A 60 9.72 -1.52 -8.77
C TYR A 60 9.38 -0.65 -9.99
N LEU A 61 8.11 -0.34 -10.25
CA LEU A 61 7.69 0.47 -11.39
C LEU A 61 8.13 1.92 -11.22
N ILE A 62 7.94 2.48 -10.02
CA ILE A 62 8.41 3.83 -9.67
C ILE A 62 9.93 3.92 -9.86
N ASN A 63 10.68 2.94 -9.34
CA ASN A 63 12.12 2.87 -9.50
C ASN A 63 12.56 2.68 -10.96
N GLU A 64 11.86 1.84 -11.73
CA GLU A 64 12.14 1.63 -13.16
C GLU A 64 11.93 2.90 -13.98
N LEU A 65 10.84 3.65 -13.71
CA LEU A 65 10.56 4.94 -14.35
C LEU A 65 11.63 5.96 -13.99
N PHE A 66 11.97 6.07 -12.71
CA PHE A 66 13.04 6.96 -12.25
C PHE A 66 14.38 6.63 -12.93
N ASP A 67 14.77 5.36 -12.95
CA ASP A 67 16.02 4.92 -13.59
C ASP A 67 16.03 5.13 -15.10
N ALA A 68 14.89 4.92 -15.76
CA ALA A 68 14.77 5.19 -17.17
C ALA A 68 14.90 6.68 -17.46
N PHE A 69 14.32 7.54 -16.63
CA PHE A 69 14.47 8.99 -16.73
C PHE A 69 15.94 9.42 -16.54
N GLN A 70 16.60 8.98 -15.47
CA GLN A 70 18.01 9.29 -15.21
C GLN A 70 18.94 8.84 -16.36
N LYS A 71 18.61 7.73 -17.03
CA LYS A 71 19.37 7.19 -18.17
C LYS A 71 18.89 7.72 -19.52
N ASN A 72 17.96 8.67 -19.55
CA ASN A 72 17.31 9.21 -20.75
C ASN A 72 16.86 8.10 -21.73
N ARG A 73 16.25 7.05 -21.19
CA ARG A 73 15.91 5.83 -21.92
C ARG A 73 14.41 5.76 -22.18
N LYS A 74 14.04 5.46 -23.43
CA LYS A 74 12.65 5.14 -23.78
C LYS A 74 12.15 3.94 -22.97
N THR A 75 10.94 4.04 -22.44
CA THR A 75 10.37 3.05 -21.53
C THR A 75 9.19 2.35 -22.17
N LYS A 76 9.34 1.03 -22.33
CA LYS A 76 8.27 0.15 -22.82
C LYS A 76 7.36 -0.26 -21.67
N LEU A 77 6.07 0.01 -21.80
CA LEU A 77 5.05 -0.20 -20.78
C LEU A 77 3.93 -1.10 -21.31
N GLY A 78 3.20 -1.71 -20.39
CA GLY A 78 1.89 -2.30 -20.72
C GLY A 78 0.88 -1.21 -21.12
N PRO A 79 -0.36 -1.59 -21.45
CA PRO A 79 -1.41 -0.63 -21.79
C PRO A 79 -1.76 0.32 -20.63
N CYS A 80 -1.61 -0.14 -19.39
CA CYS A 80 -1.95 0.61 -18.17
C CYS A 80 -3.42 1.10 -18.15
N ASP A 81 -4.31 0.34 -18.79
CA ASP A 81 -5.74 0.64 -18.94
C ASP A 81 -6.59 0.16 -17.74
N TYR A 82 -6.06 0.34 -16.54
CA TYR A 82 -6.73 -0.02 -15.29
C TYR A 82 -6.64 1.11 -14.26
N TYR A 83 -7.43 1.02 -13.20
CA TYR A 83 -7.63 2.11 -12.23
C TYR A 83 -7.11 1.74 -10.84
N ARG A 84 -6.60 2.73 -10.11
CA ARG A 84 -6.11 2.58 -8.73
C ARG A 84 -6.47 3.77 -7.88
N ASP A 85 -6.77 3.49 -6.62
CA ASP A 85 -6.79 4.45 -5.52
C ASP A 85 -5.38 4.50 -4.92
N TYR A 86 -4.67 5.60 -5.16
CA TYR A 86 -3.34 5.86 -4.60
C TYR A 86 -3.46 6.84 -3.45
N ILE A 87 -2.95 6.46 -2.28
CA ILE A 87 -2.85 7.28 -1.09
C ILE A 87 -1.39 7.49 -0.72
N TYR A 88 -1.03 8.70 -0.28
CA TYR A 88 0.32 8.97 0.21
C TYR A 88 0.55 8.30 1.59
N VAL A 89 1.77 7.81 1.82
CA VAL A 89 2.10 7.04 3.05
C VAL A 89 1.79 7.81 4.32
N GLN A 90 1.96 9.13 4.30
CA GLN A 90 1.76 9.95 5.49
C GLN A 90 0.30 10.10 5.88
N ASP A 91 -0.61 10.10 4.91
CA ASP A 91 -2.05 10.03 5.18
C ASP A 91 -2.44 8.68 5.79
N VAL A 92 -1.82 7.57 5.34
CA VAL A 92 -2.03 6.25 5.95
C VAL A 92 -1.61 6.25 7.42
N VAL A 93 -0.43 6.78 7.71
CA VAL A 93 0.10 6.87 9.09
C VAL A 93 -0.84 7.69 9.98
N GLU A 94 -1.26 8.87 9.53
CA GLU A 94 -2.18 9.73 10.27
C GLU A 94 -3.54 9.05 10.50
N GLY A 95 -4.08 8.34 9.50
CA GLY A 95 -5.32 7.60 9.63
C GLY A 95 -5.23 6.45 10.65
N ILE A 96 -4.08 5.77 10.71
CA ILE A 96 -3.81 4.74 11.74
C ILE A 96 -3.70 5.37 13.13
N ILE A 97 -2.96 6.48 13.28
CA ILE A 97 -2.80 7.17 14.56
C ILE A 97 -4.16 7.57 15.11
N ARG A 98 -5.00 8.19 14.29
CA ARG A 98 -6.35 8.58 14.69
C ARG A 98 -7.26 7.41 15.03
N SER A 99 -7.01 6.24 14.46
CA SER A 99 -7.81 5.05 14.76
C SER A 99 -7.58 4.50 16.18
N ILE A 100 -6.48 4.90 16.85
CA ILE A 100 -6.13 4.44 18.20
C ILE A 100 -7.16 4.92 19.24
N ASP A 101 -7.74 6.11 19.05
CA ASP A 101 -8.69 6.71 19.99
C ASP A 101 -10.14 6.20 19.80
N ILE A 102 -10.37 5.33 18.83
CA ILE A 102 -11.69 4.74 18.57
C ILE A 102 -11.99 3.71 19.67
N LYS A 103 -13.00 4.02 20.50
CA LYS A 103 -13.37 3.21 21.68
C LYS A 103 -13.89 1.81 21.34
N ASP A 104 -14.61 1.69 20.23
CA ASP A 104 -15.26 0.46 19.78
C ASP A 104 -14.55 -0.18 18.59
N SER A 105 -14.86 -1.45 18.31
CA SER A 105 -14.27 -2.19 17.20
C SER A 105 -15.04 -1.96 15.91
N TYR A 106 -14.38 -1.41 14.89
CA TYR A 106 -14.93 -1.22 13.55
C TYR A 106 -13.98 -1.68 12.46
N THR A 107 -14.52 -2.04 11.30
CA THR A 107 -13.74 -2.12 10.06
C THR A 107 -13.66 -0.73 9.45
N ILE A 108 -12.47 -0.18 9.24
CA ILE A 108 -12.27 1.10 8.55
C ILE A 108 -11.49 0.88 7.26
N ASN A 109 -11.74 1.72 6.26
CA ASN A 109 -10.95 1.74 5.04
C ASN A 109 -9.95 2.89 5.11
N LEU A 110 -8.75 2.66 4.57
CA LEU A 110 -7.72 3.68 4.35
C LEU A 110 -7.43 3.73 2.85
N GLY A 111 -7.54 4.91 2.26
CA GLY A 111 -7.33 5.18 0.85
C GLY A 111 -7.57 6.66 0.56
N ASN A 112 -7.40 7.08 -0.69
CA ASN A 112 -7.61 8.46 -1.09
C ASN A 112 -9.10 8.77 -1.29
N GLY A 113 -9.93 7.75 -1.47
CA GLY A 113 -11.36 7.93 -1.73
C GLY A 113 -11.66 8.37 -3.15
N SER A 114 -10.68 8.27 -4.05
CA SER A 114 -10.83 8.48 -5.49
C SER A 114 -9.89 7.55 -6.24
N TYR A 115 -10.08 7.43 -7.55
CA TYR A 115 -9.25 6.58 -8.40
C TYR A 115 -8.66 7.38 -9.57
N ILE A 116 -7.51 6.91 -10.07
CA ILE A 116 -6.86 7.40 -11.28
C ILE A 116 -6.57 6.24 -12.22
N LYS A 117 -6.58 6.49 -13.53
CA LYS A 117 -6.09 5.51 -14.50
C LYS A 117 -4.57 5.39 -14.35
N VAL A 118 -4.03 4.18 -14.32
CA VAL A 118 -2.60 3.98 -14.10
C VAL A 118 -1.74 4.60 -15.20
N LYS A 119 -2.26 4.65 -16.44
CA LYS A 119 -1.63 5.41 -17.53
C LYS A 119 -1.43 6.89 -17.19
N ASP A 120 -2.42 7.52 -16.58
CA ASP A 120 -2.39 8.94 -16.20
C ASP A 120 -1.46 9.16 -15.01
N PHE A 121 -1.46 8.25 -14.03
CA PHE A 121 -0.49 8.25 -12.93
C PHE A 121 0.96 8.17 -13.44
N VAL A 122 1.25 7.24 -14.35
CA VAL A 122 2.59 7.06 -14.92
C VAL A 122 3.03 8.31 -15.69
N ALA A 123 2.14 8.89 -16.50
CA ALA A 123 2.42 10.13 -17.21
C ALA A 123 2.67 11.30 -16.25
N MET A 124 1.86 11.45 -15.20
CA MET A 124 2.01 12.49 -14.19
C MET A 124 3.34 12.35 -13.43
N PHE A 125 3.71 11.13 -13.03
CA PHE A 125 5.00 10.86 -12.39
C PHE A 125 6.17 11.21 -13.33
N TRP A 126 6.11 10.77 -14.60
CA TRP A 126 7.14 11.06 -15.60
C TRP A 126 7.29 12.55 -15.89
N ASN A 127 6.19 13.29 -15.98
CA ASN A 127 6.21 14.74 -16.19
C ASN A 127 6.79 15.47 -14.97
N ASN A 128 6.47 15.03 -13.74
CA ASN A 128 7.05 15.59 -12.51
C ASN A 128 8.56 15.30 -12.40
N LEU A 129 9.07 14.25 -13.04
CA LEU A 129 10.53 14.05 -13.20
C LEU A 129 11.15 15.04 -14.20
N GLY A 130 10.35 15.69 -15.06
CA GLY A 130 10.82 16.49 -16.19
C GLY A 130 10.96 15.70 -17.50
N GLY A 131 10.42 14.48 -17.56
CA GLY A 131 10.50 13.62 -18.74
C GLY A 131 9.52 14.02 -19.84
N ALA A 132 9.93 13.86 -21.10
CA ALA A 132 9.05 14.10 -22.25
C ALA A 132 8.12 12.90 -22.50
N ASN A 133 6.82 13.14 -22.73
CA ASN A 133 5.80 12.10 -22.90
C ASN A 133 6.08 11.12 -24.06
N ASN A 134 6.80 11.55 -25.10
CA ASN A 134 7.20 10.69 -26.23
C ASN A 134 8.24 9.61 -25.86
N MET A 135 8.75 9.63 -24.64
CA MET A 135 9.65 8.60 -24.09
C MET A 135 8.90 7.41 -23.47
N LEU A 136 7.58 7.51 -23.30
CA LEU A 136 6.73 6.46 -22.76
C LEU A 136 5.99 5.72 -23.89
N GLU A 137 6.27 4.43 -24.04
CA GLU A 137 5.67 3.57 -25.07
C GLU A 137 4.64 2.62 -24.42
N PHE A 138 3.42 3.12 -24.21
CA PHE A 138 2.31 2.30 -23.69
C PHE A 138 1.84 1.24 -24.69
N GLY A 139 1.47 0.06 -24.18
CA GLY A 139 0.99 -1.07 -24.99
C GLY A 139 2.10 -1.84 -25.73
N SER A 140 3.36 -1.45 -25.56
CA SER A 140 4.51 -2.13 -26.18
C SER A 140 4.92 -3.42 -25.47
N LYS A 141 4.52 -3.60 -24.21
CA LYS A 141 4.61 -4.88 -23.48
C LYS A 141 3.25 -5.56 -23.46
N ALA A 142 3.23 -6.86 -23.78
CA ALA A 142 2.04 -7.68 -23.67
C ALA A 142 1.54 -7.75 -22.22
N MET A 143 0.22 -7.76 -22.04
CA MET A 143 -0.41 -8.05 -20.75
C MET A 143 -0.07 -9.48 -20.29
N LEU A 144 0.00 -9.69 -18.99
CA LEU A 144 0.07 -11.04 -18.44
C LEU A 144 -1.22 -11.79 -18.84
N LYS A 145 -1.08 -13.00 -19.38
CA LYS A 145 -2.19 -13.79 -19.98
C LYS A 145 -3.39 -14.06 -19.06
N ASN A 146 -3.28 -13.79 -17.76
CA ASN A 146 -4.30 -14.06 -16.75
C ASN A 146 -4.45 -12.91 -15.74
N GLU A 147 -4.17 -11.66 -16.13
CA GLU A 147 -4.40 -10.54 -15.24
C GLU A 147 -5.92 -10.34 -15.06
N PRO A 148 -6.46 -10.41 -13.83
CA PRO A 148 -7.88 -10.22 -13.60
C PRO A 148 -8.29 -8.80 -13.99
N ASP A 149 -9.56 -8.64 -14.39
CA ASP A 149 -10.11 -7.30 -14.61
C ASP A 149 -10.04 -6.48 -13.31
N GLN A 150 -9.68 -5.21 -13.46
CA GLN A 150 -9.41 -4.33 -12.33
C GLN A 150 -10.48 -3.24 -12.32
N PRO A 151 -11.61 -3.48 -11.62
CA PRO A 151 -12.73 -2.56 -11.64
C PRO A 151 -12.32 -1.20 -11.07
N LYS A 152 -13.03 -0.15 -11.51
CA LYS A 152 -12.94 1.19 -10.91
C LYS A 152 -13.40 1.10 -9.46
N SER A 153 -12.45 0.97 -8.54
CA SER A 153 -12.67 0.80 -7.10
C SER A 153 -11.79 1.76 -6.32
N PHE A 154 -12.33 2.29 -5.24
CA PHE A 154 -11.68 3.20 -4.31
C PHE A 154 -12.23 2.98 -2.90
N ALA A 155 -11.51 3.43 -1.89
CA ALA A 155 -11.89 3.28 -0.49
C ALA A 155 -13.07 4.19 -0.12
N ASP A 156 -14.15 3.63 0.44
CA ASP A 156 -15.18 4.45 1.11
C ASP A 156 -14.67 4.91 2.48
N LEU A 157 -14.44 6.21 2.61
CA LEU A 157 -13.84 6.83 3.80
C LEU A 157 -14.87 7.29 4.84
N THR A 158 -16.16 7.16 4.54
CA THR A 158 -17.26 7.73 5.35
C THR A 158 -17.16 7.34 6.83
N ARG A 159 -16.81 6.08 7.11
CA ARG A 159 -16.74 5.58 8.49
C ARG A 159 -15.55 6.17 9.25
N LEU A 160 -14.37 6.22 8.63
CA LEU A 160 -13.18 6.75 9.28
C LEU A 160 -13.32 8.25 9.52
N ASP A 161 -13.86 9.00 8.55
CA ASP A 161 -14.19 10.42 8.70
C ASP A 161 -15.16 10.64 9.88
N LYS A 162 -16.27 9.89 9.95
CA LYS A 162 -17.23 10.02 11.06
C LYS A 162 -16.63 9.71 12.44
N LEU A 163 -15.71 8.75 12.51
CA LEU A 163 -15.11 8.31 13.78
C LEU A 163 -13.97 9.22 14.24
N THR A 164 -13.28 9.90 13.33
CA THR A 164 -11.98 10.54 13.62
C THR A 164 -11.77 11.92 12.97
N ASN A 165 -12.72 12.37 12.16
CA ASN A 165 -12.61 13.55 11.30
C ASN A 165 -11.36 13.52 10.40
N TRP A 166 -10.93 12.31 10.01
CA TRP A 166 -9.78 12.09 9.15
C TRP A 166 -10.18 12.10 7.68
N LYS A 167 -9.35 12.77 6.87
CA LYS A 167 -9.37 12.74 5.41
C LYS A 167 -7.93 12.75 4.91
N PRO A 168 -7.63 12.13 3.76
CA PRO A 168 -6.35 12.30 3.11
C PRO A 168 -6.10 13.78 2.85
N SER A 169 -4.89 14.22 3.16
CA SER A 169 -4.48 15.61 3.09
C SER A 169 -3.57 15.89 1.90
N TYR A 170 -2.89 14.86 1.37
CA TYR A 170 -2.03 15.00 0.20
C TYR A 170 -2.84 14.79 -1.08
N SER A 171 -2.70 15.71 -2.02
CA SER A 171 -3.03 15.42 -3.40
C SER A 171 -2.08 14.37 -3.96
N LEU A 172 -2.52 13.71 -5.04
CA LEU A 172 -1.69 12.74 -5.73
C LEU A 172 -0.41 13.36 -6.31
N GLU A 173 -0.47 14.62 -6.74
CA GLU A 173 0.69 15.35 -7.26
C GLU A 173 1.71 15.67 -6.16
N GLU A 174 1.26 16.18 -5.00
CA GLU A 174 2.13 16.41 -3.83
C GLU A 174 2.80 15.12 -3.36
N GLY A 175 2.05 14.00 -3.34
CA GLY A 175 2.59 12.70 -3.02
C GLY A 175 3.66 12.23 -4.02
N ILE A 176 3.46 12.49 -5.32
CA ILE A 176 4.45 12.20 -6.37
C ILE A 176 5.71 13.04 -6.19
N GLN A 177 5.57 14.34 -5.98
CA GLN A 177 6.71 15.25 -5.78
C GLN A 177 7.54 14.83 -4.57
N SER A 178 6.89 14.58 -3.44
CA SER A 178 7.54 14.07 -2.23
C SER A 178 8.26 12.74 -2.47
N THR A 179 7.66 11.83 -3.26
CA THR A 179 8.27 10.55 -3.62
C THR A 179 9.53 10.76 -4.48
N ILE A 180 9.48 11.68 -5.44
CA ILE A 180 10.61 12.00 -6.31
C ILE A 180 11.78 12.59 -5.51
N GLU A 181 11.50 13.51 -4.57
CA GLU A 181 12.52 14.07 -3.67
C GLU A 181 13.25 12.98 -2.88
N VAL A 182 12.51 12.02 -2.32
CA VAL A 182 13.09 10.87 -1.63
C VAL A 182 13.98 10.05 -2.56
N LEU A 183 13.53 9.73 -3.78
CA LEU A 183 14.33 8.97 -4.75
C LEU A 183 15.65 9.65 -5.12
N TYR A 184 15.63 10.98 -5.30
CA TYR A 184 16.85 11.75 -5.53
C TYR A 184 17.78 11.72 -4.31
N SER A 185 17.24 11.83 -3.10
CA SER A 185 18.04 11.80 -1.85
C SER A 185 18.71 10.44 -1.59
N GLU A 186 18.06 9.34 -2.00
CA GLU A 186 18.57 7.99 -1.82
C GLU A 186 19.63 7.59 -2.86
N LYS A 187 19.48 8.05 -4.11
CA LYS A 187 20.42 7.73 -5.21
C LYS A 187 21.54 8.76 -5.41
N GLY A 188 21.50 9.88 -4.69
CA GLY A 188 22.61 10.84 -4.60
C GLY A 188 23.69 10.49 -3.57
N LYS A 189 23.54 9.35 -2.88
CA LYS A 189 24.57 8.72 -2.04
C LYS A 189 25.31 7.63 -2.81
#